data_AF-A0AAE0K444-F1
#
_entry.id   AF-A0AAE0K444-F1
#
_cell.length_a   1.000
_cell.length_b   1.000
_cell.length_c   1.000
_cell.angle_alpha   90.00
_cell.angle_beta   90.00
_cell.angle_gamma   90.00
#
_symmetry.space_group_name_H-M   'P 1'
#
loop_
_entity.id
_entity.type
_entity.pdbx_description
1 polymer ?
#
loop_
_entity_poly.entity_id
_entity_poly.type
_entity_poly.pdbx_seq_one_letter_code
_entity_poly.pdbx_strand_id
1 'polypeptide(L)'
;MEVLVVRYFCRRQPWHDNCDCKGYCLVEVIDSGSYGTVSRVYHEDKPEQYYARKQIRLDKSALNTIRNEVDLIRRASHSNMIQVIDDYHDKDWHYIVMSPLADQNLENSLQEMPKSPVDSAAWSTVAVRRIHKQDIRHRDIKPANILIHGKHICLADFGTSFHSEASTVRTHTSTRGTNKYEAKETQDGSRGGRGADIFSLGATFFEMAEALSRPVLVTQFPCITKPYFAHADNHGFLQSIRKVKERPKHRSRLPERFRFNEGFLQPLLDLICSMLSSDPIYRPTADEVVRSLESILKEAGCKRLSCCVGE
;
A
#
# COMPACT_ATOMS: atom_id res chain seq x y z
N MET A 1 30.92 3.21 -15.43
CA MET A 1 29.95 2.17 -15.82
C MET A 1 30.27 0.93 -14.99
N GLU A 2 29.77 0.90 -13.75
CA GLU A 2 29.79 -0.32 -12.94
C GLU A 2 28.41 -0.96 -13.05
N VAL A 3 28.38 -2.14 -13.65
CA VAL A 3 27.21 -3.01 -13.72
C VAL A 3 27.04 -3.59 -12.32
N LEU A 4 26.09 -3.04 -11.54
CA LEU A 4 25.68 -3.66 -10.28
C LEU A 4 25.03 -5.01 -10.61
N VAL A 5 25.77 -6.05 -10.25
CA VAL A 5 25.55 -7.47 -10.50
C VAL A 5 24.23 -7.92 -9.86
N VAL A 6 23.35 -8.57 -10.64
CA VAL A 6 22.31 -9.47 -10.07
C VAL A 6 23.04 -10.53 -9.28
N ARG A 7 22.87 -10.53 -7.95
CA ARG A 7 23.99 -10.95 -7.11
C ARG A 7 24.38 -12.42 -7.26
N TYR A 8 23.49 -13.39 -7.46
CA TYR A 8 23.92 -14.80 -7.58
C TYR A 8 22.96 -15.70 -8.38
N PHE A 9 23.53 -16.61 -9.19
CA PHE A 9 22.83 -17.75 -9.82
C PHE A 9 22.95 -18.99 -8.91
N CYS A 10 21.81 -19.53 -8.50
CA CYS A 10 21.69 -20.69 -7.63
C CYS A 10 22.02 -22.01 -8.37
N ARG A 11 23.09 -22.72 -7.98
CA ARG A 11 23.51 -24.00 -8.61
C ARG A 11 23.19 -25.27 -7.81
N ARG A 12 22.71 -25.17 -6.57
CA ARG A 12 22.38 -26.33 -5.73
C ARG A 12 20.91 -26.70 -5.90
N GLN A 13 20.67 -27.78 -6.65
CA GLN A 13 19.48 -28.61 -6.53
C GLN A 13 19.91 -30.08 -6.36
N PRO A 14 19.17 -30.90 -5.60
CA PRO A 14 17.90 -30.60 -4.91
C PRO A 14 18.07 -29.76 -3.64
N TRP A 15 16.98 -29.13 -3.20
CA TRP A 15 16.88 -28.46 -1.90
C TRP A 15 17.10 -29.51 -0.79
N HIS A 16 18.04 -29.27 0.11
CA HIS A 16 18.25 -30.12 1.28
C HIS A 16 17.35 -29.64 2.41
N ASP A 17 16.60 -30.54 3.06
CA ASP A 17 15.79 -30.23 4.25
C ASP A 17 14.84 -29.01 4.11
N ASN A 18 14.16 -28.87 2.97
CA ASN A 18 13.29 -27.72 2.61
C ASN A 18 13.99 -26.35 2.50
N CYS A 19 15.33 -26.32 2.58
CA CYS A 19 16.14 -25.12 2.48
C CYS A 19 16.69 -24.91 1.07
N ASP A 20 16.66 -23.66 0.63
CA ASP A 20 17.20 -23.29 -0.65
C ASP A 20 18.73 -23.13 -0.66
N CYS A 21 19.31 -22.93 -1.84
CA CYS A 21 20.76 -22.79 -2.01
C CYS A 21 21.35 -21.55 -1.34
N LYS A 22 20.49 -20.64 -0.85
CA LYS A 22 20.85 -19.46 -0.06
C LYS A 22 20.57 -19.68 1.43
N GLY A 23 20.21 -20.89 1.84
CA GLY A 23 19.93 -21.21 3.24
C GLY A 23 18.53 -20.78 3.70
N TYR A 24 17.64 -20.33 2.79
CA TYR A 24 16.27 -19.98 3.16
C TYR A 24 15.37 -21.22 3.14
N CYS A 25 14.84 -21.58 4.30
CA CYS A 25 14.02 -22.76 4.54
C CYS A 25 12.53 -22.42 4.50
N LEU A 26 11.78 -23.15 3.67
CA LEU A 26 10.33 -22.97 3.54
C LEU A 26 9.60 -23.41 4.79
N VAL A 27 8.70 -22.55 5.29
CA VAL A 27 7.76 -22.88 6.36
C VAL A 27 6.37 -23.16 5.78
N GLU A 28 5.80 -22.18 5.09
CA GLU A 28 4.46 -22.25 4.50
C GLU A 28 4.32 -21.28 3.33
N VAL A 29 3.37 -21.56 2.43
CA VAL A 29 2.96 -20.61 1.39
C VAL A 29 1.89 -19.69 1.99
N ILE A 30 2.12 -18.38 1.93
CA ILE A 30 1.23 -17.35 2.48
C ILE A 30 0.20 -16.95 1.41
N ASP A 31 0.66 -16.75 0.18
CA ASP A 31 -0.16 -16.28 -0.93
C ASP A 31 0.35 -16.84 -2.26
N SER A 32 -0.55 -16.97 -3.23
CA SER A 32 -0.25 -17.38 -4.60
C SER A 32 -1.14 -16.61 -5.56
N GLY A 33 -0.55 -15.64 -6.28
CA GLY A 33 -1.27 -14.74 -7.16
C GLY A 33 -0.63 -14.61 -8.54
N SER A 34 -1.16 -13.68 -9.34
CA SER A 34 -0.66 -13.38 -10.70
C SER A 34 0.78 -12.88 -10.74
N TYR A 35 1.28 -12.34 -9.62
CA TYR A 35 2.62 -11.76 -9.49
C TYR A 35 3.64 -12.71 -8.86
N GLY A 36 3.28 -13.97 -8.68
CA GLY A 36 4.12 -15.01 -8.08
C GLY A 36 3.56 -15.59 -6.79
N THR A 37 4.37 -16.43 -6.16
CA THR A 37 4.04 -17.09 -4.90
C THR A 37 4.83 -16.44 -3.76
N VAL A 38 4.16 -16.10 -2.67
CA VAL A 38 4.78 -15.55 -1.46
C VAL A 38 4.77 -16.62 -0.38
N SER A 39 5.92 -16.86 0.24
CA SER A 39 6.07 -17.87 1.28
C SER A 39 6.74 -17.31 2.52
N ARG A 40 6.40 -17.86 3.68
CA ARG A 40 7.13 -17.66 4.92
C ARG A 40 8.38 -18.53 4.91
N VAL A 41 9.52 -17.91 5.15
CA VAL A 41 10.82 -18.60 5.23
C VAL A 41 11.60 -18.14 6.46
N TYR A 42 12.55 -18.93 6.91
CA TYR A 42 13.63 -18.49 7.81
C TYR A 42 14.98 -18.77 7.15
N HIS A 43 16.05 -18.12 7.60
CA HIS A 43 17.41 -18.45 7.15
C HIS A 43 18.03 -19.45 8.12
N GLU A 44 18.77 -20.46 7.65
CA GLU A 44 19.36 -21.51 8.49
C GLU A 44 20.22 -20.97 9.65
N ASP A 45 20.96 -19.88 9.41
CA ASP A 45 21.75 -19.18 10.45
C ASP A 45 20.90 -18.40 11.48
N LYS A 46 19.61 -18.17 11.22
CA LYS A 46 18.68 -17.37 12.04
C LYS A 46 17.28 -18.00 12.09
N PRO A 47 17.14 -19.21 12.66
CA PRO A 47 15.89 -19.97 12.63
C PRO A 47 14.72 -19.29 13.36
N GLU A 48 15.01 -18.38 14.29
CA GLU A 48 14.02 -17.60 15.03
C GLU A 48 13.46 -16.40 14.27
N GLN A 49 14.07 -16.01 13.14
CA GLN A 49 13.66 -14.85 12.35
C GLN A 49 13.01 -15.27 11.04
N TYR A 50 11.77 -14.82 10.83
CA TYR A 50 11.01 -15.11 9.62
C TYR A 50 10.99 -13.94 8.63
N TYR A 51 10.92 -14.30 7.34
CA TYR A 51 10.89 -13.41 6.19
C TYR A 51 9.77 -13.80 5.23
N ALA A 52 9.38 -12.86 4.38
CA ALA A 52 8.55 -13.14 3.22
C ALA A 52 9.47 -13.39 2.00
N ARG A 53 9.31 -14.51 1.30
CA ARG A 53 10.01 -14.81 0.04
C ARG A 53 9.02 -14.80 -1.11
N LYS A 54 9.15 -13.83 -2.02
CA LYS A 54 8.39 -13.76 -3.28
C LYS A 54 9.13 -14.51 -4.38
N GLN A 55 8.51 -15.52 -4.95
CA GLN A 55 9.01 -16.34 -6.05
C GLN A 55 8.29 -15.94 -7.35
N ILE A 56 9.07 -15.51 -8.34
CA ILE A 56 8.59 -14.96 -9.62
C ILE A 56 9.22 -15.76 -10.76
N ARG A 57 8.43 -16.18 -11.74
CA ARG A 57 8.95 -16.93 -12.90
C ARG A 57 9.79 -15.99 -13.77
N LEU A 58 10.97 -16.44 -14.16
CA LEU A 58 11.82 -15.72 -15.09
C LEU A 58 11.37 -15.95 -16.53
N ASP A 59 11.02 -14.86 -17.20
CA ASP A 59 10.99 -14.77 -18.66
C ASP A 59 11.84 -13.57 -19.12
N LYS A 60 12.04 -13.45 -20.43
CA LYS A 60 12.89 -12.38 -21.00
C LYS A 60 12.38 -10.96 -20.66
N SER A 61 11.09 -10.79 -20.39
CA SER A 61 10.48 -9.52 -19.99
C SER A 61 10.56 -9.26 -18.48
N ALA A 62 10.52 -10.31 -17.66
CA ALA A 62 10.40 -10.20 -16.21
C ALA A 62 11.68 -9.66 -15.54
N LEU A 63 12.86 -9.99 -16.08
CA LEU A 63 14.15 -9.63 -15.46
C LEU A 63 14.31 -8.12 -15.22
N ASN A 64 13.96 -7.30 -16.20
CA ASN A 64 14.08 -5.84 -16.05
C ASN A 64 13.06 -5.29 -15.06
N THR A 65 11.83 -5.81 -15.08
CA THR A 65 10.77 -5.41 -14.13
C THR A 65 11.15 -5.77 -12.70
N ILE A 66 11.65 -6.99 -12.47
CA ILE A 66 12.08 -7.47 -11.14
C ILE A 66 13.26 -6.65 -10.62
N ARG A 67 14.26 -6.38 -11.47
CA ARG A 67 15.39 -5.51 -11.10
C ARG A 67 14.91 -4.11 -10.70
N ASN A 68 14.02 -3.53 -11.50
CA ASN A 68 13.45 -2.23 -11.20
C ASN A 68 12.66 -2.25 -9.87
N GLU A 69 11.85 -3.28 -9.59
CA GLU A 69 11.13 -3.44 -8.32
C GLU A 69 12.12 -3.46 -7.14
N VAL A 70 13.14 -4.31 -7.19
CA VAL A 70 14.16 -4.43 -6.13
C VAL A 70 14.92 -3.12 -5.93
N ASP A 71 15.33 -2.45 -7.01
CA ASP A 71 16.07 -1.19 -6.94
C ASP A 71 15.22 -0.06 -6.35
N LEU A 72 13.93 0.01 -6.70
CA LEU A 72 13.01 1.01 -6.15
C LEU A 72 12.75 0.80 -4.67
N ILE A 73 12.56 -0.45 -4.22
CA ILE A 73 12.41 -0.76 -2.79
C ILE A 73 13.66 -0.36 -2.01
N ARG A 74 14.86 -0.69 -2.54
CA ARG A 74 16.14 -0.31 -1.92
C ARG A 74 16.32 1.20 -1.82
N ARG A 75 15.92 1.96 -2.86
CA ARG A 75 15.94 3.43 -2.83
C ARG A 75 14.98 3.99 -1.77
N ALA A 76 13.77 3.42 -1.70
CA ALA A 76 12.71 3.83 -0.78
C ALA A 76 12.98 3.53 0.71
N SER A 77 14.08 2.83 1.03
CA SER A 77 14.41 2.33 2.37
C SER A 77 14.01 3.27 3.52
N HIS A 78 13.10 2.78 4.36
CA HIS A 78 12.49 3.44 5.51
C HIS A 78 11.82 2.39 6.42
N SER A 79 11.52 2.74 7.68
CA SER A 79 10.80 1.87 8.62
C SER A 79 9.34 1.58 8.20
N ASN A 80 8.77 2.44 7.34
CA ASN A 80 7.42 2.29 6.77
C ASN A 80 7.41 1.70 5.37
N MET A 81 8.53 1.16 4.88
CA MET A 81 8.61 0.42 3.63
C MET A 81 8.90 -1.04 3.91
N ILE A 82 8.44 -1.92 3.04
CA ILE A 82 9.05 -3.25 2.96
C ILE A 82 10.53 -3.11 2.59
N GLN A 83 11.40 -3.95 3.15
CA GLN A 83 12.84 -3.94 2.87
C GLN A 83 13.24 -5.23 2.17
N VAL A 84 14.08 -5.12 1.14
CA VAL A 84 14.74 -6.28 0.52
C VAL A 84 15.94 -6.69 1.37
N ILE A 85 15.90 -7.91 1.88
CA ILE A 85 16.98 -8.55 2.64
C ILE A 85 17.97 -9.25 1.70
N ASP A 86 17.44 -10.02 0.75
CA ASP A 86 18.25 -10.70 -0.27
C ASP A 86 17.46 -10.83 -1.58
N ASP A 87 18.17 -11.01 -2.69
CA ASP A 87 17.60 -11.33 -4.00
C ASP A 87 18.53 -12.29 -4.77
N TYR A 88 17.96 -13.34 -5.35
CA TYR A 88 18.70 -14.36 -6.09
C TYR A 88 17.80 -15.02 -7.13
N HIS A 89 18.41 -15.76 -8.05
CA HIS A 89 17.67 -16.50 -9.05
C HIS A 89 18.27 -17.87 -9.30
N ASP A 90 17.42 -18.78 -9.76
CA ASP A 90 17.84 -20.02 -10.39
C ASP A 90 17.51 -19.98 -11.89
N LYS A 91 17.45 -21.15 -12.54
CA LYS A 91 17.21 -21.25 -13.99
C LYS A 91 15.89 -20.63 -14.42
N ASP A 92 14.83 -20.85 -13.65
CA ASP A 92 13.45 -20.56 -14.07
C ASP A 92 12.76 -19.54 -13.13
N TRP A 93 13.37 -19.21 -11.99
CA TRP A 93 12.76 -18.41 -10.94
C TRP A 93 13.69 -17.35 -10.36
N HIS A 94 13.11 -16.22 -9.98
CA HIS A 94 13.72 -15.19 -9.15
C HIS A 94 13.05 -15.19 -7.79
N TYR A 95 13.84 -14.98 -6.76
CA TYR A 95 13.43 -14.96 -5.36
C TYR A 95 13.82 -13.61 -4.76
N ILE A 96 12.85 -12.93 -4.14
CA ILE A 96 13.07 -11.69 -3.38
C ILE A 96 12.71 -11.98 -1.93
N VAL A 97 13.67 -11.84 -1.03
CA VAL A 97 13.50 -12.01 0.42
C VAL A 97 13.27 -10.65 1.04
N MET A 98 12.20 -10.52 1.81
CA MET A 98 11.70 -9.25 2.31
C MET A 98 11.39 -9.28 3.81
N SER A 99 11.52 -8.13 4.46
CA SER A 99 11.26 -7.91 5.88
C SER A 99 10.57 -6.55 6.10
N PRO A 100 9.69 -6.40 7.11
CA PRO A 100 9.23 -7.44 8.03
C PRO A 100 8.26 -8.43 7.36
N LEU A 101 8.16 -9.64 7.94
CA LEU A 101 7.03 -10.52 7.65
C LEU A 101 5.76 -9.91 8.28
N ALA A 102 4.81 -9.52 7.44
CA ALA A 102 3.57 -8.91 7.88
C ALA A 102 2.65 -9.90 8.59
N ASP A 103 1.90 -9.42 9.59
CA ASP A 103 0.85 -10.20 10.25
C ASP A 103 -0.35 -10.38 9.30
N GLN A 104 -0.68 -9.33 8.55
CA GLN A 104 -1.71 -9.30 7.50
C GLN A 104 -1.59 -8.02 6.65
N ASN A 105 -2.36 -7.92 5.57
CA ASN A 105 -2.55 -6.67 4.82
C ASN A 105 -3.74 -5.85 5.39
N LEU A 106 -3.84 -4.58 4.96
CA LEU A 106 -4.90 -3.68 5.39
C LEU A 106 -6.27 -4.15 4.88
N GLU A 107 -6.36 -4.76 3.70
CA GLU A 107 -7.61 -5.29 3.15
C GLU A 107 -8.27 -6.30 4.11
N ASN A 108 -7.52 -7.29 4.57
CA ASN A 108 -7.98 -8.28 5.55
C ASN A 108 -8.29 -7.61 6.90
N SER A 109 -7.45 -6.69 7.36
CA SER A 109 -7.70 -5.97 8.61
C SER A 109 -8.97 -5.12 8.59
N LEU A 110 -9.37 -4.58 7.43
CA LEU A 110 -10.61 -3.82 7.29
C LEU A 110 -11.85 -4.72 7.41
N GLN A 111 -11.73 -6.00 7.07
CA GLN A 111 -12.82 -6.98 7.25
C GLN A 111 -13.06 -7.29 8.72
N GLU A 112 -11.99 -7.42 9.52
CA GLU A 112 -12.00 -7.84 10.94
C GLU A 112 -12.24 -6.71 11.97
N MET A 113 -12.51 -5.49 11.49
CA MET A 113 -12.38 -4.20 12.20
C MET A 113 -10.92 -3.77 12.41
N PRO A 114 -10.51 -2.62 11.84
CA PRO A 114 -9.13 -2.17 11.95
C PRO A 114 -8.77 -1.83 13.39
N LYS A 115 -7.66 -2.40 13.88
CA LYS A 115 -7.17 -2.16 15.24
C LYS A 115 -6.79 -0.68 15.43
N SER A 116 -6.19 -0.04 14.42
CA SER A 116 -5.86 1.40 14.49
C SER A 116 -5.86 2.10 13.11
N PRO A 117 -7.03 2.38 12.52
CA PRO A 117 -7.12 2.97 11.17
C PRO A 117 -6.52 4.37 11.09
N VAL A 118 -6.50 5.14 12.18
CA VAL A 118 -5.81 6.43 12.25
C VAL A 118 -4.31 6.27 12.04
N ASP A 119 -3.69 5.36 12.78
CA ASP A 119 -2.26 5.08 12.63
C ASP A 119 -2.00 4.56 11.21
N SER A 120 -2.90 3.72 10.69
CA SER A 120 -2.80 3.24 9.31
C SER A 120 -2.82 4.34 8.26
N ALA A 121 -3.67 5.36 8.43
CA ALA A 121 -3.75 6.49 7.51
C ALA A 121 -2.48 7.35 7.61
N ALA A 122 -2.02 7.61 8.85
CA ALA A 122 -0.80 8.38 9.07
C ALA A 122 0.43 7.68 8.47
N TRP A 123 0.67 6.42 8.82
CA TRP A 123 1.85 5.67 8.36
C TRP A 123 1.87 5.44 6.85
N SER A 124 0.72 5.13 6.24
CA SER A 124 0.62 5.00 4.78
C SER A 124 0.86 6.34 4.07
N THR A 125 0.43 7.47 4.63
CA THR A 125 0.76 8.79 4.05
C THR A 125 2.24 9.11 4.18
N VAL A 126 2.85 8.83 5.34
CA VAL A 126 4.30 9.04 5.56
C VAL A 126 5.11 8.21 4.56
N ALA A 127 4.71 6.96 4.35
CA ALA A 127 5.23 6.08 3.33
C ALA A 127 5.14 6.70 1.91
N VAL A 128 3.96 7.15 1.50
CA VAL A 128 3.75 7.78 0.17
C VAL A 128 4.56 9.08 0.02
N ARG A 129 4.61 9.91 1.07
CA ARG A 129 5.43 11.13 1.11
C ARG A 129 6.90 10.82 0.89
N ARG A 130 7.41 9.75 1.50
CA ARG A 130 8.81 9.33 1.37
C ARG A 130 9.16 8.97 -0.07
N ILE A 131 8.36 8.12 -0.72
CA ILE A 131 8.61 7.72 -2.12
C ILE A 131 8.47 8.91 -3.06
N HIS A 132 7.51 9.82 -2.81
CA HIS A 132 7.33 11.02 -3.62
C HIS A 132 8.52 11.99 -3.52
N LYS A 133 9.15 12.11 -2.34
CA LYS A 133 10.39 12.89 -2.15
C LYS A 133 11.61 12.31 -2.86
N GLN A 134 11.54 11.03 -3.25
CA GLN A 134 12.56 10.36 -4.05
C GLN A 134 12.14 10.21 -5.52
N ASP A 135 11.11 10.94 -5.96
CA ASP A 135 10.60 10.88 -7.33
C ASP A 135 10.05 9.52 -7.78
N ILE A 136 9.77 8.65 -6.80
CA ILE A 136 9.14 7.35 -6.99
C ILE A 136 7.62 7.52 -6.91
N ARG A 137 6.92 6.94 -7.89
CA ARG A 137 5.45 6.78 -7.90
C ARG A 137 5.14 5.30 -7.72
N HIS A 138 4.22 4.98 -6.82
CA HIS A 138 3.90 3.60 -6.50
C HIS A 138 3.03 2.94 -7.57
N ARG A 139 1.97 3.65 -7.99
CA ARG A 139 1.03 3.29 -9.07
C ARG A 139 0.10 2.10 -8.82
N ASP A 140 0.14 1.55 -7.61
CA ASP A 140 -0.75 0.45 -7.17
C ASP A 140 -1.00 0.52 -5.66
N ILE A 141 -1.33 1.72 -5.17
CA ILE A 141 -1.68 1.91 -3.75
C ILE A 141 -3.10 1.39 -3.55
N LYS A 142 -3.25 0.42 -2.66
CA LYS A 142 -4.52 -0.18 -2.27
C LYS A 142 -4.37 -0.89 -0.92
N PRO A 143 -5.46 -1.20 -0.21
CA PRO A 143 -5.40 -1.91 1.06
C PRO A 143 -4.61 -3.24 1.01
N ALA A 144 -4.66 -3.98 -0.09
CA ALA A 144 -3.91 -5.23 -0.25
C ALA A 144 -2.38 -5.04 -0.25
N ASN A 145 -1.89 -3.85 -0.66
CA ASN A 145 -0.46 -3.51 -0.76
C ASN A 145 0.07 -2.73 0.45
N ILE A 146 -0.77 -2.52 1.47
CA ILE A 146 -0.40 -1.89 2.74
C ILE A 146 -0.34 -3.00 3.79
N LEU A 147 0.87 -3.34 4.21
CA LEU A 147 1.14 -4.42 5.14
C LEU A 147 1.12 -3.93 6.59
N ILE A 148 0.63 -4.75 7.51
CA ILE A 148 0.57 -4.48 8.95
C ILE A 148 1.52 -5.43 9.66
N HIS A 149 2.41 -4.88 10.50
CA HIS A 149 3.29 -5.63 11.37
C HIS A 149 3.27 -5.02 12.77
N GLY A 150 2.56 -5.66 13.70
CA GLY A 150 2.28 -5.14 15.04
C GLY A 150 1.50 -3.81 15.00
N LYS A 151 2.19 -2.70 15.29
CA LYS A 151 1.64 -1.33 15.24
C LYS A 151 2.15 -0.52 14.05
N HIS A 152 3.07 -1.09 13.27
CA HIS A 152 3.68 -0.44 12.12
C HIS A 152 2.97 -0.87 10.85
N ILE A 153 3.06 0.01 9.86
CA ILE A 153 2.60 -0.27 8.51
C ILE A 153 3.75 -0.07 7.53
N CYS A 154 3.79 -0.97 6.55
CA CYS A 154 4.76 -0.99 5.48
C CYS A 154 4.05 -0.93 4.13
N LEU A 155 4.46 -0.01 3.26
CA LEU A 155 4.05 -0.04 1.86
C LEU A 155 4.85 -1.13 1.13
N ALA A 156 4.17 -1.93 0.32
CA ALA A 156 4.74 -3.07 -0.40
C ALA A 156 4.25 -3.14 -1.86
N ASP A 157 4.87 -4.02 -2.63
CA ASP A 157 4.58 -4.30 -4.05
C ASP A 157 4.91 -3.13 -5.01
N PHE A 158 6.20 -3.00 -5.31
CA PHE A 158 6.73 -1.98 -6.20
C PHE A 158 6.79 -2.45 -7.67
N GLY A 159 6.13 -3.56 -8.01
CA GLY A 159 6.20 -4.17 -9.35
C GLY A 159 5.71 -3.27 -10.49
N THR A 160 4.84 -2.29 -10.19
CA THR A 160 4.33 -1.29 -11.14
C THR A 160 4.93 0.11 -10.95
N SER A 161 5.80 0.25 -9.95
CA SER A 161 6.36 1.53 -9.54
C SER A 161 7.33 2.10 -10.57
N PHE A 162 7.46 3.42 -10.55
CA PHE A 162 8.23 4.16 -11.54
C PHE A 162 9.00 5.30 -10.89
N HIS A 163 10.25 5.53 -11.32
CA HIS A 163 11.09 6.62 -10.84
C HIS A 163 11.36 7.63 -11.95
N SER A 164 10.97 8.89 -11.75
CA SER A 164 11.30 9.99 -12.66
C SER A 164 11.07 11.35 -11.98
N GLU A 165 11.98 12.28 -12.22
CA GLU A 165 11.89 13.67 -11.76
C GLU A 165 10.72 14.43 -12.42
N ALA A 166 10.24 13.98 -13.58
CA ALA A 166 9.13 14.63 -14.28
C ALA A 166 7.81 14.43 -13.53
N SER A 167 7.16 15.50 -13.06
CA SER A 167 5.89 15.46 -12.30
C SER A 167 4.79 14.62 -12.97
N THR A 168 4.84 14.50 -14.29
CA THR A 168 3.91 13.75 -15.13
C THR A 168 4.64 12.75 -16.04
N VAL A 169 4.22 11.48 -16.02
CA VAL A 169 4.81 10.43 -16.86
C VAL A 169 3.70 9.69 -17.59
N ARG A 170 3.79 9.56 -18.92
CA ARG A 170 2.88 8.69 -19.68
C ARG A 170 3.16 7.24 -19.31
N THR A 171 2.14 6.52 -18.88
CA THR A 171 2.29 5.12 -18.50
C THR A 171 1.13 4.30 -19.03
N HIS A 172 1.41 3.31 -19.87
CA HIS A 172 0.47 2.22 -20.15
C HIS A 172 0.84 1.04 -19.24
N THR A 173 0.08 0.82 -18.17
CA THR A 173 0.19 -0.42 -17.36
C THR A 173 -1.16 -1.07 -17.16
N SER A 174 -2.09 -0.89 -18.09
CA SER A 174 -3.42 -1.49 -17.99
C SER A 174 -3.32 -3.01 -18.10
N THR A 175 -3.06 -3.67 -16.96
CA THR A 175 -3.25 -5.10 -16.82
C THR A 175 -4.72 -5.30 -16.51
N ARG A 176 -5.45 -5.99 -17.40
CA ARG A 176 -6.86 -6.34 -17.23
C ARG A 176 -7.06 -7.00 -15.86
N GLY A 177 -7.84 -6.40 -14.97
CA GLY A 177 -8.18 -7.07 -13.72
C GLY A 177 -8.87 -6.22 -12.65
N THR A 178 -8.18 -5.22 -12.08
CA THR A 178 -8.68 -4.62 -10.83
C THR A 178 -8.42 -3.13 -10.79
N ASN A 179 -9.35 -2.38 -11.35
CA ASN A 179 -9.18 -0.96 -11.62
C ASN A 179 -9.91 -0.06 -10.59
N LYS A 180 -10.03 -0.54 -9.34
CA LYS A 180 -10.87 0.11 -8.32
C LYS A 180 -10.27 1.42 -7.80
N TYR A 181 -8.97 1.41 -7.51
CA TYR A 181 -8.24 2.51 -6.85
C TYR A 181 -7.52 3.43 -7.84
N GLU A 182 -7.56 3.13 -9.13
CA GLU A 182 -6.84 3.90 -10.14
C GLU A 182 -7.57 5.22 -10.44
N ALA A 183 -6.80 6.28 -10.66
CA ALA A 183 -7.32 7.56 -11.08
C ALA A 183 -7.67 7.56 -12.58
N LYS A 184 -8.68 8.34 -12.97
CA LYS A 184 -9.17 8.41 -14.35
C LYS A 184 -8.07 8.69 -15.37
N GLU A 185 -7.18 9.63 -15.05
CA GLU A 185 -6.11 10.03 -15.94
C GLU A 185 -5.07 8.92 -16.17
N THR A 186 -4.95 7.97 -15.24
CA THR A 186 -4.06 6.81 -15.41
C THR A 186 -4.72 5.76 -16.32
N GLN A 187 -6.04 5.56 -16.20
CA GLN A 187 -6.80 4.68 -17.11
C GLN A 187 -6.80 5.16 -18.55
N ASP A 188 -6.91 6.48 -18.74
CA ASP A 188 -6.90 7.10 -20.06
C ASP A 188 -5.50 7.03 -20.74
N GLY A 189 -4.53 6.36 -20.11
CA GLY A 189 -3.14 6.26 -20.58
C GLY A 189 -2.41 7.59 -20.58
N SER A 190 -2.98 8.59 -19.89
CA SER A 190 -2.41 9.92 -19.80
C SER A 190 -1.31 9.96 -18.74
N ARG A 191 -0.86 11.16 -18.39
CA ARG A 191 0.27 11.39 -17.52
C ARG A 191 -0.10 11.06 -16.06
N GLY A 192 0.05 9.81 -15.66
CA GLY A 192 0.04 9.39 -14.26
C GLY A 192 1.23 10.00 -13.50
N GLY A 193 0.99 10.47 -12.28
CA GLY A 193 2.00 11.16 -11.47
C GLY A 193 1.70 11.04 -9.99
N ARG A 194 2.32 11.89 -9.17
CA ARG A 194 2.09 11.90 -7.72
C ARG A 194 0.61 12.05 -7.35
N GLY A 195 -0.14 12.84 -8.13
CA GLY A 195 -1.59 13.02 -7.93
C GLY A 195 -2.41 11.75 -8.11
N ALA A 196 -1.96 10.79 -8.94
CA ALA A 196 -2.63 9.50 -9.11
C ALA A 196 -2.45 8.62 -7.86
N ASP A 197 -1.22 8.59 -7.30
CA ASP A 197 -0.97 7.92 -6.01
C ASP A 197 -1.81 8.52 -4.88
N ILE A 198 -2.00 9.85 -4.87
CA ILE A 198 -2.86 10.52 -3.88
C ILE A 198 -4.32 10.11 -4.05
N PHE A 199 -4.82 9.98 -5.27
CA PHE A 199 -6.17 9.47 -5.52
C PHE A 199 -6.34 8.05 -4.99
N SER A 200 -5.39 7.16 -5.29
CA SER A 200 -5.39 5.78 -4.80
C SER A 200 -5.31 5.68 -3.27
N LEU A 201 -4.53 6.56 -2.64
CA LEU A 201 -4.48 6.70 -1.18
C LEU A 201 -5.81 7.23 -0.61
N GLY A 202 -6.45 8.20 -1.28
CA GLY A 202 -7.77 8.74 -0.88
C GLY A 202 -8.86 7.68 -0.95
N ALA A 203 -8.83 6.83 -1.98
CA ALA A 203 -9.73 5.67 -2.10
C ALA A 203 -9.51 4.67 -0.96
N THR A 204 -8.25 4.40 -0.62
CA THR A 204 -7.89 3.55 0.54
C THR A 204 -8.41 4.15 1.85
N PHE A 205 -8.24 5.47 2.05
CA PHE A 205 -8.74 6.17 3.25
C PHE A 205 -10.25 6.14 3.36
N PHE A 206 -10.94 6.26 2.22
CA PHE A 206 -12.38 6.12 2.19
C PHE A 206 -12.81 4.75 2.72
N GLU A 207 -12.22 3.65 2.25
CA GLU A 207 -12.54 2.32 2.79
C GLU A 207 -12.27 2.17 4.28
N MET A 208 -11.21 2.81 4.78
CA MET A 208 -10.91 2.85 6.20
C MET A 208 -11.98 3.60 7.00
N ALA A 209 -12.43 4.75 6.50
CA ALA A 209 -13.52 5.52 7.09
C ALA A 209 -14.86 4.75 7.03
N GLU A 210 -15.10 4.00 5.96
CA GLU A 210 -16.26 3.14 5.83
C GLU A 210 -16.24 1.97 6.84
N ALA A 211 -15.10 1.30 6.99
CA ALA A 211 -14.93 0.20 7.94
C ALA A 211 -15.17 0.66 9.39
N LEU A 212 -14.77 1.89 9.72
CA LEU A 212 -15.05 2.53 11.01
C LEU A 212 -16.54 2.80 11.26
N SER A 213 -17.33 2.99 10.21
CA SER A 213 -18.73 3.44 10.27
C SER A 213 -19.77 2.30 10.22
N ARG A 214 -19.31 1.05 10.40
CA ARG A 214 -20.08 -0.21 10.20
C ARG A 214 -21.27 -0.40 11.17
N PRO A 215 -22.31 -1.19 10.77
CA PRO A 215 -22.20 -2.42 9.97
C PRO A 215 -23.00 -2.40 8.66
N VAL A 216 -22.71 -1.56 7.66
CA VAL A 216 -23.47 -1.62 6.38
C VAL A 216 -22.67 -1.34 5.09
N LEU A 217 -21.42 -0.87 5.13
CA LEU A 217 -20.82 -0.36 3.87
C LEU A 217 -20.22 -1.46 2.97
N VAL A 218 -19.75 -2.57 3.54
CA VAL A 218 -19.02 -3.61 2.79
C VAL A 218 -19.92 -4.51 1.92
N THR A 219 -21.25 -4.44 2.01
CA THR A 219 -22.14 -5.33 1.24
C THR A 219 -23.13 -4.62 0.31
N GLN A 220 -23.19 -3.28 0.28
CA GLN A 220 -24.19 -2.55 -0.53
C GLN A 220 -23.65 -1.40 -1.38
N PHE A 221 -22.34 -1.16 -1.40
CA PHE A 221 -21.78 -0.13 -2.26
C PHE A 221 -21.47 -0.63 -3.69
N PRO A 222 -21.89 0.08 -4.75
CA PRO A 222 -21.54 -0.26 -6.13
C PRO A 222 -20.04 -0.19 -6.44
N CYS A 223 -19.20 0.32 -5.52
CA CYS A 223 -17.74 0.35 -5.70
C CYS A 223 -17.08 -1.04 -5.61
N ILE A 224 -17.82 -2.09 -5.26
CA ILE A 224 -17.35 -3.48 -5.40
C ILE A 224 -17.24 -3.88 -6.89
N THR A 225 -18.02 -3.26 -7.77
CA THR A 225 -18.06 -3.61 -9.21
C THR A 225 -17.64 -2.47 -10.14
N LYS A 226 -17.42 -1.25 -9.62
CA LYS A 226 -17.01 -0.07 -10.39
C LYS A 226 -15.83 0.68 -9.75
N PRO A 227 -14.95 1.28 -10.55
CA PRO A 227 -13.86 2.12 -10.06
C PRO A 227 -14.27 3.37 -9.27
N TYR A 228 -13.44 3.79 -8.31
CA TYR A 228 -13.69 5.02 -7.52
C TYR A 228 -13.76 6.29 -8.39
N PHE A 229 -12.98 6.40 -9.47
CA PHE A 229 -13.05 7.60 -10.32
C PHE A 229 -14.37 7.69 -11.09
N ALA A 230 -15.03 6.55 -11.42
CA ALA A 230 -16.34 6.55 -12.06
C ALA A 230 -17.43 7.16 -11.15
N HIS A 231 -17.06 7.40 -9.90
CA HIS A 231 -17.85 7.99 -8.86
C HIS A 231 -17.37 9.39 -8.44
N ALA A 232 -16.19 9.84 -8.86
CA ALA A 232 -15.61 11.12 -8.46
C ALA A 232 -16.46 12.33 -8.91
N ASP A 233 -17.05 12.25 -10.11
CA ASP A 233 -18.01 13.26 -10.62
C ASP A 233 -19.48 12.95 -10.24
N ASN A 234 -19.73 11.83 -9.55
CA ASN A 234 -21.07 11.40 -9.23
C ASN A 234 -21.49 11.95 -7.86
N HIS A 235 -22.45 12.89 -7.87
CA HIS A 235 -23.08 13.44 -6.68
C HIS A 235 -23.51 12.35 -5.66
N GLY A 236 -23.82 11.12 -6.12
CA GLY A 236 -24.19 9.97 -5.29
C GLY A 236 -23.06 9.39 -4.42
N PHE A 237 -21.79 9.47 -4.84
CA PHE A 237 -20.64 8.97 -4.05
C PHE A 237 -20.19 9.99 -3.01
N LEU A 238 -20.10 11.27 -3.38
CA LEU A 238 -19.94 12.36 -2.42
C LEU A 238 -21.15 12.44 -1.46
N GLN A 239 -22.38 12.17 -1.93
CA GLN A 239 -23.53 11.98 -1.04
C GLN A 239 -23.39 10.75 -0.14
N SER A 240 -22.70 9.70 -0.57
CA SER A 240 -22.49 8.51 0.25
C SER A 240 -21.49 8.75 1.36
N ILE A 241 -20.41 9.48 1.06
CA ILE A 241 -19.52 10.09 2.06
C ILE A 241 -20.35 10.94 3.05
N ARG A 242 -21.27 11.77 2.55
CA ARG A 242 -22.18 12.54 3.41
C ARG A 242 -23.20 11.66 4.17
N LYS A 243 -23.63 10.52 3.65
CA LYS A 243 -24.54 9.59 4.36
C LYS A 243 -23.87 8.86 5.52
N VAL A 244 -22.54 8.74 5.52
CA VAL A 244 -21.78 8.29 6.69
C VAL A 244 -22.02 9.24 7.88
N LYS A 245 -22.11 10.55 7.62
CA LYS A 245 -22.43 11.61 8.60
C LYS A 245 -23.80 11.42 9.26
N GLU A 246 -24.78 10.92 8.51
CA GLU A 246 -26.20 10.85 8.92
C GLU A 246 -26.56 9.58 9.70
N ARG A 247 -25.59 8.75 10.09
CA ARG A 247 -25.84 7.46 10.79
C ARG A 247 -25.27 7.42 12.22
N PRO A 248 -25.92 8.08 13.21
CA PRO A 248 -25.46 8.17 14.61
C PRO A 248 -25.38 6.84 15.38
N LYS A 249 -26.00 5.76 14.89
CA LYS A 249 -26.30 4.54 15.66
C LYS A 249 -25.10 3.66 16.01
N HIS A 250 -23.87 4.05 15.64
CA HIS A 250 -22.66 3.25 15.83
C HIS A 250 -21.56 3.93 16.68
N ARG A 251 -21.84 5.13 17.24
CA ARG A 251 -20.94 5.81 18.21
C ARG A 251 -20.54 4.93 19.41
N SER A 252 -21.36 3.93 19.76
CA SER A 252 -21.13 3.00 20.87
C SER A 252 -20.25 1.78 20.53
N ARG A 253 -19.99 1.50 19.24
CA ARG A 253 -19.21 0.34 18.78
C ARG A 253 -17.75 0.68 18.45
N LEU A 254 -17.45 1.97 18.35
CA LEU A 254 -16.09 2.44 18.20
C LEU A 254 -15.34 2.22 19.52
N PRO A 255 -14.09 1.73 19.50
CA PRO A 255 -13.25 1.68 20.68
C PRO A 255 -13.24 3.05 21.37
N GLU A 256 -13.12 3.11 22.70
CA GLU A 256 -13.32 4.35 23.46
C GLU A 256 -12.40 5.50 23.01
N ARG A 257 -11.18 5.18 22.55
CA ARG A 257 -10.23 6.12 21.91
C ARG A 257 -10.69 6.72 20.57
N PHE A 258 -11.72 6.14 19.97
CA PHE A 258 -12.35 6.51 18.70
C PHE A 258 -13.81 6.90 18.89
N ARG A 259 -14.28 7.18 20.12
CA ARG A 259 -15.54 7.90 20.31
C ARG A 259 -15.35 9.32 19.76
N PHE A 260 -15.52 9.45 18.45
CA PHE A 260 -15.28 10.68 17.72
C PHE A 260 -16.26 11.75 18.21
N ASN A 261 -15.70 12.83 18.74
CA ASN A 261 -16.34 14.13 18.62
C ASN A 261 -16.53 14.45 17.13
N GLU A 262 -17.58 15.19 16.77
CA GLU A 262 -17.86 15.55 15.36
C GLU A 262 -16.68 16.24 14.67
N GLY A 263 -15.72 16.78 15.44
CA GLY A 263 -14.49 17.41 14.97
C GLY A 263 -13.44 16.49 14.32
N PHE A 264 -13.51 15.16 14.41
CA PHE A 264 -12.54 14.28 13.72
C PHE A 264 -13.02 13.81 12.35
N LEU A 265 -14.23 13.25 12.30
CA LEU A 265 -14.72 12.55 11.12
C LEU A 265 -14.97 13.49 9.95
N GLN A 266 -15.53 14.68 10.20
CA GLN A 266 -15.86 15.63 9.15
C GLN A 266 -14.59 16.16 8.45
N PRO A 267 -13.56 16.66 9.17
CA PRO A 267 -12.31 17.05 8.54
C PRO A 267 -11.59 15.92 7.78
N LEU A 268 -11.66 14.68 8.28
CA LEU A 268 -11.11 13.52 7.57
C LEU A 268 -11.84 13.26 6.25
N LEU A 269 -13.18 13.33 6.24
CA LEU A 269 -13.97 13.16 5.02
C LEU A 269 -13.72 14.29 4.01
N ASP A 270 -13.54 15.53 4.47
CA ASP A 270 -13.21 16.66 3.61
C ASP A 270 -11.83 16.49 2.95
N LEU A 271 -10.84 16.02 3.72
CA LEU A 271 -9.53 15.62 3.19
C LEU A 271 -9.66 14.51 2.14
N ILE A 272 -10.40 13.44 2.43
CA ILE A 272 -10.65 12.34 1.49
C ILE A 272 -11.28 12.86 0.19
N CYS A 273 -12.26 13.76 0.28
CA CYS A 273 -12.89 14.36 -0.90
C CYS A 273 -11.88 15.13 -1.76
N SER A 274 -10.97 15.90 -1.14
CA SER A 274 -9.92 16.62 -1.88
C SER A 274 -8.94 15.66 -2.59
N MET A 275 -8.57 14.55 -1.95
CA MET A 275 -7.70 13.52 -2.53
C MET A 275 -8.36 12.81 -3.72
N LEU A 276 -9.68 12.66 -3.69
CA LEU A 276 -10.49 12.01 -4.73
C LEU A 276 -10.97 12.98 -5.83
N SER A 277 -10.44 14.20 -5.89
CA SER A 277 -10.77 15.15 -6.96
C SER A 277 -10.55 14.54 -8.35
N SER A 278 -11.50 14.71 -9.26
CA SER A 278 -11.41 14.23 -10.64
C SER A 278 -10.24 14.86 -11.39
N ASP A 279 -10.00 16.16 -11.17
CA ASP A 279 -8.85 16.87 -11.73
C ASP A 279 -7.65 16.76 -10.77
N PRO A 280 -6.51 16.18 -11.21
CA PRO A 280 -5.31 16.00 -10.40
C PRO A 280 -4.73 17.28 -9.80
N ILE A 281 -4.96 18.45 -10.41
CA ILE A 281 -4.39 19.72 -9.93
C ILE A 281 -4.95 20.16 -8.57
N TYR A 282 -6.18 19.75 -8.25
CA TYR A 282 -6.82 20.07 -6.97
C TYR A 282 -6.55 19.03 -5.89
N ARG A 283 -5.83 17.94 -6.21
CA ARG A 283 -5.46 16.94 -5.21
C ARG A 283 -4.30 17.48 -4.36
N PRO A 284 -4.33 17.31 -3.04
CA PRO A 284 -3.22 17.70 -2.19
C PRO A 284 -1.97 16.87 -2.49
N THR A 285 -0.81 17.41 -2.21
CA THR A 285 0.46 16.67 -2.16
C THR A 285 0.50 15.76 -0.93
N ALA A 286 1.37 14.75 -0.94
CA ALA A 286 1.55 13.89 0.23
C ALA A 286 1.98 14.67 1.49
N ASP A 287 2.78 15.74 1.34
CA ASP A 287 3.14 16.63 2.44
C ASP A 287 1.92 17.37 3.03
N GLU A 288 1.00 17.84 2.17
CA GLU A 288 -0.24 18.50 2.61
C GLU A 288 -1.21 17.52 3.26
N VAL A 289 -1.29 16.28 2.77
CA VAL A 289 -2.09 15.21 3.42
C VAL A 289 -1.55 14.92 4.82
N VAL A 290 -0.23 14.82 5.01
CA VAL A 290 0.36 14.62 6.35
C VAL A 290 -0.01 15.78 7.28
N ARG A 291 0.20 17.04 6.86
CA ARG A 291 -0.14 18.22 7.68
C ARG A 291 -1.63 18.26 8.03
N SER A 292 -2.49 17.89 7.08
CA SER A 292 -3.94 17.85 7.30
C SER A 292 -4.30 16.79 8.34
N LEU A 293 -3.77 15.57 8.21
CA LEU A 293 -3.96 14.51 9.21
C LEU A 293 -3.46 14.92 10.60
N GLU A 294 -2.31 15.59 10.67
CA GLU A 294 -1.78 16.12 11.93
C GLU A 294 -2.72 17.13 12.60
N SER A 295 -3.26 18.08 11.84
CA SER A 295 -4.23 19.06 12.36
C SER A 295 -5.49 18.36 12.87
N ILE A 296 -6.06 17.46 12.05
CA ILE A 296 -7.27 16.71 12.37
C ILE A 296 -7.09 15.90 13.66
N LEU A 297 -5.94 15.25 13.81
CA LEU A 297 -5.64 14.42 14.98
C LEU A 297 -5.36 15.25 16.23
N LYS A 298 -4.72 16.41 16.08
CA LYS A 298 -4.52 17.36 17.18
C LYS A 298 -5.84 17.91 17.69
N GLU A 299 -6.74 18.33 16.79
CA GLU A 299 -8.09 18.82 17.13
C GLU A 299 -8.96 17.74 17.78
N ALA A 300 -8.77 16.48 17.40
CA ALA A 300 -9.41 15.33 18.03
C ALA A 300 -8.80 14.94 19.40
N GLY A 301 -7.76 15.64 19.87
CA GLY A 301 -7.09 15.36 21.14
C GLY A 301 -6.18 14.13 21.13
N CYS A 302 -5.80 13.64 19.94
CA CYS A 302 -4.92 12.48 19.80
C CYS A 302 -3.45 12.89 19.98
N LYS A 303 -2.81 12.44 21.06
CA LYS A 303 -1.45 12.86 21.47
C LYS A 303 -0.29 12.16 20.74
N ARG A 304 -0.53 11.32 19.72
CA ARG A 304 0.43 10.27 19.30
C ARG A 304 1.22 10.48 18.02
N LEU A 305 0.97 11.53 17.25
CA LEU A 305 1.69 11.73 15.98
C LEU A 305 3.15 12.17 16.14
N SER A 306 3.57 12.63 17.33
CA SER A 306 4.94 13.12 17.54
C SER A 306 6.02 12.04 17.35
N CYS A 307 5.64 10.76 17.32
CA CYS A 307 6.56 9.64 17.08
C CYS A 307 6.55 9.14 15.63
N CYS A 308 5.63 9.63 14.77
CA CYS A 308 5.38 9.06 13.45
C CYS A 308 5.91 9.91 12.28
N VAL A 309 6.43 11.10 12.58
CA VAL A 309 6.83 12.12 11.59
C VAL A 309 8.32 12.47 11.73
N GLY A 310 8.95 12.06 12.83
CA GLY A 310 10.37 12.20 13.08
C GLY A 310 11.14 10.95 12.70
N GLU A 311 12.22 11.18 11.95
CA GLU A 311 13.16 10.25 11.29
C GLU A 311 12.69 9.71 9.93
#